data_AF-A0A838DWS4-F1
#
_entry.id   AF-A0A838DWS4-F1
#
_cell.length_a   1.000
_cell.length_b   1.000
_cell.length_c   1.000
_cell.angle_alpha   90.00
_cell.angle_beta   90.00
_cell.angle_gamma   90.00
#
_symmetry.space_group_name_H-M   'P 1'
#
loop_
_entity.id
_entity.type
_entity.pdbx_description
1 polymer ?
#
loop_
_entity_poly.entity_id
_entity_poly.type
_entity_poly.pdbx_seq_one_letter_code
_entity_poly.pdbx_strand_id
1 'polypeptide(L)'
;MVKVANAPRNFYTASQAIKKLGMPRNTFFNYVRSGKIKKVVPPGQKEGYYLKADIDKLAQARELFTLEYAADTDTSTFERATEEDMRAIYELCVHLWGVMGTPSYEARLGEYKANPYTYYVVKQDGIVVGFLSLTPFKEESLKAFMGETYEHVIEGPGSIEPFVSGKPIESLFLDIGVRRGLRKGTKYGMRLIQGGIEVLEDFAKQGNIVKKLVATSSVPDGINLCKGLGFKELPLLPGSARHRFELDLETSNLPHLKKYQGIVKKTKSKKTSNNQVDNKIH
;
A
#
# COMPACT_ATOMS: atom_id res chain seq x y z
N MET A 1 32.41 -8.15 -20.73
CA MET A 1 31.24 -8.38 -19.83
C MET A 1 30.83 -9.84 -19.94
N VAL A 2 30.86 -10.60 -18.84
CA VAL A 2 30.44 -12.02 -18.83
C VAL A 2 28.92 -12.07 -18.88
N LYS A 3 28.35 -12.75 -19.89
CA LYS A 3 26.90 -13.00 -19.96
C LYS A 3 26.49 -13.81 -18.73
N VAL A 4 25.72 -13.21 -17.83
CA VAL A 4 25.11 -13.93 -16.71
C VAL A 4 24.07 -14.87 -17.31
N ALA A 5 24.23 -16.18 -17.13
CA ALA A 5 23.24 -17.16 -17.54
C ALA A 5 21.91 -16.86 -16.83
N ASN A 6 20.84 -16.70 -17.61
CA ASN A 6 19.50 -16.49 -17.05
C ASN A 6 19.05 -17.79 -16.38
N ALA A 7 18.57 -17.69 -15.14
CA ALA A 7 17.98 -18.84 -14.45
C ALA A 7 16.73 -19.34 -15.21
N PRO A 8 16.49 -20.67 -15.24
CA PRO A 8 15.24 -21.22 -15.73
C PRO A 8 14.02 -20.66 -14.98
N ARG A 9 12.83 -20.75 -15.60
CA ARG A 9 11.56 -20.34 -14.98
C ARG A 9 11.39 -21.03 -13.61
N ASN A 10 10.99 -20.27 -12.60
CA ASN A 10 10.84 -20.69 -11.19
C ASN A 10 12.13 -21.01 -10.43
N PHE A 11 13.28 -20.64 -10.98
CA PHE A 11 14.56 -20.75 -10.28
C PHE A 11 15.27 -19.41 -10.13
N TYR A 12 16.14 -19.34 -9.12
CA TYR A 12 17.17 -18.32 -8.96
C TYR A 12 18.55 -18.90 -9.26
N THR A 13 19.44 -18.05 -9.78
CA THR A 13 20.89 -18.28 -9.72
C THR A 13 21.40 -18.07 -8.29
N ALA A 14 22.62 -18.50 -7.99
CA ALA A 14 23.25 -18.25 -6.69
C ALA A 14 23.28 -16.76 -6.35
N SER A 15 23.66 -15.90 -7.30
CA SER A 15 23.73 -14.44 -7.10
C SER A 15 22.35 -13.84 -6.79
N GLN A 16 21.31 -14.30 -7.48
CA GLN A 16 19.93 -13.85 -7.21
C GLN A 16 19.45 -14.30 -5.83
N ALA A 17 19.71 -15.55 -5.44
CA ALA A 17 19.34 -16.08 -4.14
C ALA A 17 20.09 -15.37 -2.99
N ILE A 18 21.40 -15.14 -3.15
CA ILE A 18 22.22 -14.38 -2.19
C ILE A 18 21.65 -12.96 -2.01
N LYS A 19 21.34 -12.28 -3.11
CA LYS A 19 20.75 -10.93 -3.08
C LYS A 19 19.39 -10.93 -2.38
N LYS A 20 18.49 -11.87 -2.71
CA LYS A 20 17.14 -11.97 -2.10
C LYS A 20 17.20 -12.26 -0.60
N LEU A 21 18.17 -13.07 -0.16
CA LEU A 21 18.34 -13.44 1.25
C LEU A 21 19.11 -12.40 2.09
N GLY A 22 19.74 -11.41 1.45
CA GLY A 22 20.55 -10.39 2.13
C GLY A 22 21.68 -10.96 2.97
N MET A 23 22.26 -12.12 2.60
CA MET A 23 23.29 -12.79 3.39
C MET A 23 24.65 -12.81 2.69
N PRO A 24 25.77 -12.84 3.43
CA PRO A 24 27.09 -12.97 2.83
C PRO A 24 27.23 -14.24 1.99
N ARG A 25 27.95 -14.14 0.87
CA ARG A 25 28.18 -15.25 -0.07
C ARG A 25 28.68 -16.53 0.61
N ASN A 26 29.61 -16.41 1.55
CA ASN A 26 30.18 -17.55 2.27
C ASN A 26 29.11 -18.25 3.14
N THR A 27 28.27 -17.48 3.84
CA THR A 27 27.16 -18.01 4.63
C THR A 27 26.16 -18.75 3.76
N PHE A 28 25.82 -18.21 2.59
CA PHE A 28 24.94 -18.88 1.63
C PHE A 28 25.47 -20.24 1.20
N PHE A 29 26.73 -20.32 0.75
CA PHE A 29 27.31 -21.60 0.34
C PHE A 29 27.51 -22.58 1.50
N ASN A 30 27.74 -22.10 2.72
CA ASN A 30 27.72 -22.95 3.91
C ASN A 30 26.35 -23.61 4.11
N TYR A 31 25.26 -22.85 3.94
CA TYR A 31 23.90 -23.38 4.06
C TYR A 31 23.56 -24.36 2.94
N VAL A 32 24.09 -24.15 1.73
CA VAL A 32 23.97 -25.10 0.63
C VAL A 32 24.71 -26.40 0.95
N ARG A 33 25.96 -26.32 1.42
CA ARG A 33 26.77 -27.50 1.80
C ARG A 33 26.16 -28.28 2.96
N SER A 34 25.56 -27.59 3.93
CA SER A 34 24.90 -28.21 5.07
C SER A 34 23.47 -28.69 4.77
N GLY A 35 23.01 -28.63 3.51
CA GLY A 35 21.67 -29.05 3.10
C GLY A 35 20.50 -28.16 3.55
N LYS A 36 20.77 -27.00 4.17
CA LYS A 36 19.74 -26.04 4.60
C LYS A 36 19.10 -25.28 3.42
N ILE A 37 19.86 -25.10 2.34
CA ILE A 37 19.36 -24.56 1.07
C ILE A 37 19.55 -25.63 -0.01
N LYS A 38 18.44 -26.11 -0.59
CA LYS A 38 18.47 -27.14 -1.63
C LYS A 38 18.99 -26.56 -2.95
N LYS A 39 20.09 -27.11 -3.46
CA LYS A 39 20.63 -26.82 -4.79
C LYS A 39 20.15 -27.90 -5.77
N VAL A 40 19.58 -27.48 -6.89
CA VAL A 40 19.17 -28.38 -7.99
C VAL A 40 20.16 -28.22 -9.14
N VAL A 41 20.83 -29.30 -9.53
CA VAL A 41 21.77 -29.32 -10.65
C VAL A 41 21.11 -30.08 -11.80
N PRO A 42 20.77 -29.43 -12.93
CA PRO A 42 20.20 -30.12 -14.07
C PRO A 42 21.17 -31.18 -14.63
N PRO A 43 20.67 -32.28 -15.22
CA PRO A 43 21.52 -33.28 -15.86
C PRO A 43 22.47 -32.65 -16.89
N GLY A 44 23.75 -32.99 -16.81
CA GLY A 44 24.78 -32.49 -17.72
C GLY A 44 25.28 -31.06 -17.45
N GLN A 45 24.77 -30.37 -16.43
CA GLN A 45 25.20 -29.01 -16.07
C GLN A 45 26.13 -29.01 -14.85
N LYS A 46 27.10 -28.10 -14.83
CA LYS A 46 27.97 -27.87 -13.66
C LYS A 46 27.36 -26.86 -12.67
N GLU A 47 26.56 -25.93 -13.19
CA GLU A 47 25.90 -24.91 -12.41
C GLU A 47 24.59 -25.44 -11.83
N GLY A 48 24.27 -25.03 -10.61
CA GLY A 48 23.00 -25.37 -9.98
C GLY A 48 22.17 -24.14 -9.68
N TYR A 49 20.88 -24.39 -9.54
CA TYR A 49 19.83 -23.41 -9.36
C TYR A 49 19.10 -23.65 -8.04
N TYR A 50 18.34 -22.65 -7.61
CA TYR A 50 17.60 -22.66 -6.34
C TYR A 50 16.13 -22.40 -6.63
N LEU A 51 15.23 -23.22 -6.08
CA LEU A 51 13.79 -23.01 -6.27
C LEU A 51 13.39 -21.66 -5.69
N LYS A 52 12.69 -20.83 -6.49
CA LYS A 52 12.26 -19.50 -6.05
C LYS A 52 11.42 -19.58 -4.78
N ALA A 53 10.43 -20.47 -4.77
CA ALA A 53 9.55 -20.67 -3.62
C ALA A 53 10.30 -20.95 -2.31
N ASP A 54 11.35 -21.78 -2.35
CA ASP A 54 12.14 -22.11 -1.16
C ASP A 54 12.96 -20.90 -0.67
N ILE A 55 13.60 -20.18 -1.60
CA ILE A 55 14.38 -18.98 -1.28
C ILE A 55 13.49 -17.85 -0.78
N ASP A 56 12.34 -17.62 -1.41
CA ASP A 56 11.38 -16.60 -1.03
C ASP A 56 10.78 -16.90 0.35
N LYS A 57 10.44 -18.17 0.65
CA LYS A 57 10.00 -18.61 1.97
C LYS A 57 11.07 -18.38 3.04
N LEU A 58 12.33 -18.68 2.74
CA LEU A 58 13.44 -18.45 3.66
C LEU A 58 13.71 -16.96 3.89
N ALA A 59 13.61 -16.13 2.84
CA ALA A 59 13.71 -14.68 2.93
C ALA A 59 12.62 -14.13 3.86
N GLN A 60 11.36 -14.51 3.63
CA GLN A 60 10.23 -14.11 4.46
C GLN A 60 10.39 -14.54 5.92
N ALA A 61 10.84 -15.77 6.18
CA ALA A 61 11.06 -16.25 7.55
C ALA A 61 12.15 -15.45 8.28
N ARG A 62 13.25 -15.10 7.58
CA ARG A 62 14.31 -14.25 8.14
C ARG A 62 13.81 -12.84 8.43
N GLU A 63 13.03 -12.27 7.52
CA GLU A 63 12.45 -10.94 7.66
C GLU A 63 11.49 -10.89 8.86
N LEU A 64 10.60 -11.86 9.00
CA LEU A 64 9.72 -11.98 10.18
C LEU A 64 10.50 -12.15 11.47
N PHE A 65 11.57 -12.96 11.48
CA PHE A 65 12.45 -13.08 12.63
C PHE A 65 13.10 -11.74 12.98
N THR A 66 13.65 -11.02 12.00
CA THR A 66 14.21 -9.69 12.23
C THR A 66 13.16 -8.74 12.81
N LEU A 67 11.92 -8.76 12.30
CA LEU A 67 10.84 -7.89 12.79
C LEU A 67 10.35 -8.25 14.20
N GLU A 68 10.37 -9.54 14.57
CA GLU A 68 9.95 -10.01 15.89
C GLU A 68 11.00 -9.68 16.97
N TYR A 69 12.29 -9.74 16.59
CA TYR A 69 13.41 -9.47 17.49
C TYR A 69 14.05 -8.09 17.29
N ALA A 70 13.49 -7.25 16.42
CA ALA A 70 13.83 -5.84 16.34
C ALA A 70 13.65 -5.26 17.74
N ALA A 71 14.72 -4.64 18.27
CA ALA A 71 14.74 -4.13 19.62
C ALA A 71 13.47 -3.32 19.92
N ASP A 72 13.00 -3.33 21.18
CA ASP A 72 11.77 -2.61 21.57
C ASP A 72 11.83 -1.09 21.37
N THR A 73 12.96 -0.58 20.89
CA THR A 73 13.08 0.73 20.26
C THR A 73 12.07 0.89 19.13
N ASP A 74 11.24 1.92 19.22
CA ASP A 74 10.31 2.28 18.16
C ASP A 74 11.02 2.95 16.99
N THR A 75 11.68 2.16 16.15
CA THR A 75 12.35 2.66 14.92
C THR A 75 11.41 2.70 13.72
N SER A 76 10.12 2.41 13.90
CA SER A 76 9.20 2.41 12.77
C SER A 76 8.88 3.81 12.25
N THR A 77 8.89 3.99 10.93
CA THR A 77 8.64 5.28 10.27
C THR A 77 7.36 5.20 9.44
N PHE A 78 6.72 6.34 9.23
CA PHE A 78 5.67 6.52 8.23
C PHE A 78 6.20 7.46 7.15
N GLU A 79 6.14 7.05 5.89
CA GLU A 79 6.65 7.85 4.78
C GLU A 79 5.90 7.56 3.49
N ARG A 80 6.02 8.47 2.52
CA ARG A 80 5.56 8.23 1.16
C ARG A 80 6.36 7.07 0.55
N ALA A 81 5.69 6.16 -0.14
CA ALA A 81 6.34 5.04 -0.79
C ALA A 81 7.32 5.52 -1.88
N THR A 82 8.43 4.81 -2.02
CA THR A 82 9.37 4.92 -3.14
C THR A 82 9.07 3.86 -4.20
N GLU A 83 9.69 3.95 -5.39
CA GLU A 83 9.51 2.92 -6.42
C GLU A 83 10.00 1.55 -5.91
N GLU A 84 11.06 1.54 -5.10
CA GLU A 84 11.62 0.35 -4.46
C GLU A 84 10.63 -0.33 -3.51
N ASP A 85 9.75 0.43 -2.87
CA ASP A 85 8.76 -0.09 -1.92
C ASP A 85 7.59 -0.81 -2.62
N MET A 86 7.31 -0.48 -3.89
CA MET A 86 6.14 -1.00 -4.60
C MET A 86 6.12 -2.52 -4.69
N ARG A 87 7.30 -3.16 -4.76
CA ARG A 87 7.40 -4.63 -4.73
C ARG A 87 6.94 -5.18 -3.39
N ALA A 88 7.39 -4.59 -2.29
CA ALA A 88 7.04 -5.03 -0.94
C ALA A 88 5.54 -4.80 -0.66
N ILE A 89 4.97 -3.70 -1.15
CA ILE A 89 3.52 -3.43 -1.08
C ILE A 89 2.74 -4.51 -1.84
N TYR A 90 3.14 -4.85 -3.07
CA TYR A 90 2.51 -5.92 -3.84
C TYR A 90 2.59 -7.28 -3.12
N GLU A 91 3.79 -7.66 -2.63
CA GLU A 91 3.98 -8.91 -1.89
C GLU A 91 3.12 -8.96 -0.62
N LEU A 92 2.99 -7.84 0.09
CA LEU A 92 2.12 -7.71 1.26
C LEU A 92 0.65 -7.92 0.89
N CYS A 93 0.15 -7.31 -0.18
CA CYS A 93 -1.23 -7.51 -0.63
C CYS A 93 -1.51 -8.95 -1.07
N VAL A 94 -0.60 -9.58 -1.81
CA VAL A 94 -0.72 -11.00 -2.17
C VAL A 94 -0.80 -11.86 -0.90
N HIS A 95 -0.07 -11.51 0.15
CA HIS A 95 -0.14 -12.22 1.42
C HIS A 95 -1.47 -12.00 2.17
N LEU A 96 -2.07 -10.81 2.06
CA LEU A 96 -3.33 -10.48 2.72
C LEU A 96 -4.56 -11.02 1.98
N TRP A 97 -4.57 -10.96 0.65
CA TRP A 97 -5.75 -11.17 -0.19
C TRP A 97 -5.56 -12.23 -1.27
N GLY A 98 -4.37 -12.82 -1.38
CA GLY A 98 -4.05 -13.78 -2.42
C GLY A 98 -3.78 -13.12 -3.78
N VAL A 99 -3.23 -13.90 -4.72
CA VAL A 99 -2.88 -13.41 -6.06
C VAL A 99 -4.11 -12.95 -6.83
N MET A 100 -5.24 -13.68 -6.73
CA MET A 100 -6.48 -13.34 -7.45
C MET A 100 -7.18 -12.09 -6.88
N GLY A 101 -6.98 -11.80 -5.59
CA GLY A 101 -7.51 -10.60 -4.94
C GLY A 101 -6.56 -9.40 -5.00
N THR A 102 -5.38 -9.57 -5.61
CA THR A 102 -4.34 -8.53 -5.67
C THR A 102 -4.07 -8.13 -7.13
N PRO A 103 -4.10 -6.84 -7.45
CA PRO A 103 -3.74 -6.32 -8.77
C PRO A 103 -2.31 -6.73 -9.15
N SER A 104 -2.02 -6.87 -10.43
CA SER A 104 -0.66 -7.20 -10.86
C SER A 104 0.35 -6.15 -10.39
N TYR A 105 1.60 -6.57 -10.21
CA TYR A 105 2.68 -5.65 -9.85
C TYR A 105 2.81 -4.52 -10.88
N GLU A 106 2.65 -4.85 -12.16
CA GLU A 106 2.75 -3.92 -13.27
C GLU A 106 1.64 -2.87 -13.25
N ALA A 107 0.39 -3.28 -12.96
CA ALA A 107 -0.73 -2.35 -12.82
C ALA A 107 -0.49 -1.37 -11.67
N ARG A 108 -0.11 -1.89 -10.50
CA ARG A 108 0.19 -1.09 -9.30
C ARG A 108 1.38 -0.16 -9.48
N LEU A 109 2.46 -0.62 -10.12
CA LEU A 109 3.61 0.22 -10.45
C LEU A 109 3.21 1.32 -11.44
N GLY A 110 2.35 1.02 -12.40
CA GLY A 110 1.80 1.99 -13.33
C GLY A 110 1.00 3.07 -12.61
N GLU A 111 0.14 2.71 -11.67
CA GLU A 111 -0.60 3.66 -10.81
C GLU A 111 0.35 4.55 -10.01
N TYR A 112 1.36 3.97 -9.34
CA TYR A 112 2.36 4.75 -8.62
C TYR A 112 3.07 5.74 -9.54
N LYS A 113 3.46 5.33 -10.75
CA LYS A 113 4.13 6.22 -11.72
C LYS A 113 3.22 7.32 -12.24
N ALA A 114 1.94 7.02 -12.44
CA ALA A 114 0.94 8.02 -12.82
C ALA A 114 0.67 9.02 -11.69
N ASN A 115 0.72 8.58 -10.43
CA ASN A 115 0.54 9.44 -9.27
C ASN A 115 1.35 8.95 -8.04
N PRO A 116 2.57 9.48 -7.81
CA PRO A 116 3.44 9.06 -6.70
C PRO A 116 2.93 9.40 -5.29
N TYR A 117 1.86 10.18 -5.16
CA TYR A 117 1.25 10.54 -3.88
C TYR A 117 0.15 9.58 -3.43
N THR A 118 -0.03 8.47 -4.16
CA THR A 118 -1.05 7.46 -3.89
C THR A 118 -0.67 6.54 -2.72
N TYR A 119 0.60 6.14 -2.62
CA TYR A 119 1.04 5.08 -1.71
C TYR A 119 1.93 5.61 -0.58
N TYR A 120 1.67 5.13 0.62
CA TYR A 120 2.43 5.39 1.85
C TYR A 120 2.73 4.08 2.55
N VAL A 121 3.82 4.03 3.29
CA VAL A 121 4.29 2.82 3.97
C VAL A 121 4.66 3.10 5.40
N VAL A 122 4.46 2.09 6.25
CA VAL A 122 5.15 1.99 7.53
C VAL A 122 6.28 1.00 7.38
N LYS A 123 7.49 1.45 7.73
CA LYS A 123 8.69 0.61 7.76
C LYS A 123 9.14 0.37 9.19
N GLN A 124 9.65 -0.83 9.48
CA GLN A 124 10.37 -1.16 10.71
C GLN A 124 11.77 -1.61 10.28
N ASP A 125 12.82 -0.89 10.71
CA ASP A 125 14.21 -1.15 10.30
C ASP A 125 14.39 -1.25 8.76
N GLY A 126 13.71 -0.34 8.03
CA GLY A 126 13.73 -0.29 6.57
C GLY A 126 12.84 -1.33 5.87
N ILE A 127 12.19 -2.23 6.61
CA ILE A 127 11.30 -3.25 6.06
C ILE A 127 9.85 -2.77 6.07
N VAL A 128 9.17 -2.82 4.92
CA VAL A 128 7.73 -2.48 4.83
C VAL A 128 6.89 -3.49 5.64
N VAL A 129 6.26 -3.00 6.70
CA VAL A 129 5.38 -3.79 7.60
C VAL A 129 3.90 -3.45 7.42
N GLY A 130 3.60 -2.34 6.76
CA GLY A 130 2.25 -1.96 6.40
C GLY A 130 2.26 -0.90 5.31
N PHE A 131 1.13 -0.72 4.66
CA PHE A 131 0.92 0.30 3.64
C PHE A 131 -0.47 0.90 3.75
N LEU A 132 -0.59 2.10 3.20
CA LEU A 132 -1.83 2.84 3.04
C LEU A 132 -1.85 3.42 1.63
N SER A 133 -2.98 3.28 0.94
CA SER A 133 -3.22 3.91 -0.36
C SER A 133 -4.34 4.93 -0.23
N LEU A 134 -4.14 6.11 -0.81
CA LEU A 134 -5.14 7.16 -1.00
C LEU A 134 -5.28 7.40 -2.50
N THR A 135 -6.13 6.61 -3.13
CA THR A 135 -6.22 6.58 -4.59
C THR A 135 -7.37 7.46 -5.10
N PRO A 136 -7.09 8.54 -5.84
CA PRO A 136 -8.11 9.32 -6.55
C PRO A 136 -8.53 8.60 -7.83
N PHE A 137 -9.31 7.53 -7.71
CA PHE A 137 -9.87 6.87 -8.88
C PHE A 137 -10.75 7.82 -9.69
N LYS A 138 -10.74 7.65 -11.02
CA LYS A 138 -11.75 8.24 -11.89
C LYS A 138 -13.13 7.76 -11.48
N GLU A 139 -14.16 8.55 -11.78
CA GLU A 139 -15.52 8.28 -11.32
C GLU A 139 -16.03 6.90 -11.77
N GLU A 140 -15.78 6.52 -13.02
CA GLU A 140 -16.14 5.21 -13.57
C GLU A 140 -15.43 4.06 -12.84
N SER A 141 -14.14 4.21 -12.55
CA SER A 141 -13.35 3.22 -11.82
C SER A 141 -13.82 3.09 -10.38
N LEU A 142 -14.08 4.21 -9.71
CA LEU A 142 -14.57 4.21 -8.34
C LEU A 142 -15.97 3.59 -8.24
N LYS A 143 -16.85 3.88 -9.19
CA LYS A 143 -18.18 3.24 -9.29
C LYS A 143 -18.07 1.74 -9.48
N ALA A 144 -17.12 1.26 -10.28
CA ALA A 144 -16.86 -0.18 -10.43
C ALA A 144 -16.33 -0.81 -9.13
N PHE A 145 -15.38 -0.16 -8.45
CA PHE A 145 -14.83 -0.60 -7.16
C PHE A 145 -15.89 -0.68 -6.06
N MET A 146 -16.76 0.32 -6.00
CA MET A 146 -17.84 0.43 -5.02
C MET A 146 -19.15 -0.20 -5.50
N GLY A 147 -19.20 -0.78 -6.69
CA GLY A 147 -20.39 -1.32 -7.34
C GLY A 147 -20.47 -2.85 -7.30
N GLU A 148 -21.38 -3.40 -8.11
CA GLU A 148 -21.59 -4.86 -8.24
C GLU A 148 -20.51 -5.52 -9.10
N THR A 149 -19.85 -4.73 -9.97
CA THR A 149 -19.01 -5.22 -11.07
C THR A 149 -17.52 -5.21 -10.74
N TYR A 150 -17.15 -5.50 -9.49
CA TYR A 150 -15.74 -5.47 -9.07
C TYR A 150 -14.82 -6.34 -9.93
N GLU A 151 -15.35 -7.45 -10.46
CA GLU A 151 -14.63 -8.38 -11.34
C GLU A 151 -14.15 -7.75 -12.66
N HIS A 152 -14.64 -6.55 -13.00
CA HIS A 152 -14.30 -5.80 -14.21
C HIS A 152 -13.54 -4.51 -13.95
N VAL A 153 -13.04 -4.31 -12.73
CA VAL A 153 -12.25 -3.11 -12.43
C VAL A 153 -10.95 -3.14 -13.25
N ILE A 154 -10.84 -2.17 -14.15
CA ILE A 154 -9.59 -1.89 -14.86
C ILE A 154 -8.69 -1.13 -13.89
N GLU A 155 -7.79 -1.85 -13.26
CA GLU A 155 -6.70 -1.26 -12.48
C GLU A 155 -5.53 -0.87 -13.38
N GLY A 156 -4.71 0.08 -12.91
CA GLY A 156 -3.59 0.61 -13.68
C GLY A 156 -3.61 2.13 -13.87
N PRO A 157 -2.62 2.69 -14.56
CA PRO A 157 -2.41 4.15 -14.63
C PRO A 157 -3.60 4.92 -15.23
N GLY A 158 -4.39 4.27 -16.09
CA GLY A 158 -5.55 4.89 -16.73
C GLY A 158 -6.78 5.04 -15.83
N SER A 159 -6.80 4.43 -14.64
CA SER A 159 -7.96 4.42 -13.72
C SER A 159 -7.89 5.51 -12.65
N ILE A 160 -6.76 6.20 -12.52
CA ILE A 160 -6.53 7.19 -11.47
C ILE A 160 -6.36 8.60 -12.05
N GLU A 161 -6.65 9.61 -11.22
CA GLU A 161 -6.34 11.01 -11.50
C GLU A 161 -5.04 11.44 -10.79
N PRO A 162 -4.25 12.36 -11.37
CA PRO A 162 -3.18 13.01 -10.62
C PRO A 162 -3.76 14.00 -9.59
N PHE A 163 -3.04 14.21 -8.48
CA PHE A 163 -3.35 15.33 -7.58
C PHE A 163 -2.96 16.65 -8.28
N VAL A 164 -3.93 17.54 -8.45
CA VAL A 164 -3.72 18.87 -9.06
C VAL A 164 -3.95 19.94 -8.01
N SER A 165 -2.90 20.70 -7.65
CA SER A 165 -2.98 21.75 -6.62
C SER A 165 -4.21 22.64 -6.80
N GLY A 166 -4.97 22.86 -5.72
CA GLY A 166 -6.18 23.67 -5.73
C GLY A 166 -7.45 23.00 -6.24
N LYS A 167 -7.38 21.80 -6.86
CA LYS A 167 -8.53 21.01 -7.32
C LYS A 167 -9.09 20.16 -6.16
N PRO A 168 -10.33 20.38 -5.72
CA PRO A 168 -10.99 19.52 -4.74
C PRO A 168 -11.15 18.08 -5.24
N ILE A 169 -11.26 17.15 -4.31
CA ILE A 169 -11.38 15.72 -4.57
C ILE A 169 -12.68 15.23 -3.93
N GLU A 170 -13.61 14.75 -4.76
CA GLU A 170 -14.91 14.30 -4.26
C GLU A 170 -14.78 13.04 -3.40
N SER A 171 -13.93 12.09 -3.79
CA SER A 171 -13.69 10.86 -3.05
C SER A 171 -12.28 10.33 -3.25
N LEU A 172 -11.67 9.83 -2.18
CA LEU A 172 -10.44 9.03 -2.23
C LEU A 172 -10.75 7.61 -1.79
N PHE A 173 -10.33 6.64 -2.59
CA PHE A 173 -10.36 5.24 -2.18
C PHE A 173 -9.22 4.97 -1.21
N LEU A 174 -9.58 4.50 -0.01
CA LEU A 174 -8.66 4.13 1.05
C LEU A 174 -8.43 2.62 1.01
N ASP A 175 -7.17 2.23 0.83
CA ASP A 175 -6.70 0.87 1.08
C ASP A 175 -5.71 0.87 2.24
N ILE A 176 -5.79 -0.11 3.13
CA ILE A 176 -4.90 -0.23 4.28
C ILE A 176 -4.60 -1.70 4.55
N GLY A 177 -3.31 -2.01 4.68
CA GLY A 177 -2.85 -3.36 4.97
C GLY A 177 -1.67 -3.35 5.92
N VAL A 178 -1.71 -4.24 6.91
CA VAL A 178 -0.59 -4.51 7.81
C VAL A 178 -0.25 -5.98 7.71
N ARG A 179 1.05 -6.30 7.64
CA ARG A 179 1.52 -7.68 7.58
C ARG A 179 1.03 -8.46 8.79
N ARG A 180 0.48 -9.65 8.54
CA ARG A 180 -0.04 -10.54 9.58
C ARG A 180 1.08 -11.18 10.40
N GLY A 181 0.75 -11.60 11.63
CA GLY A 181 1.66 -12.33 12.51
C GLY A 181 2.72 -11.48 13.22
N LEU A 182 2.67 -10.16 13.08
CA LEU A 182 3.58 -9.25 13.78
C LEU A 182 3.02 -8.90 15.16
N ARG A 183 3.82 -9.06 16.23
CA ARG A 183 3.45 -8.66 17.60
C ARG A 183 3.02 -7.19 17.71
N LYS A 184 3.62 -6.31 16.90
CA LYS A 184 3.36 -4.86 16.85
C LYS A 184 2.34 -4.45 15.77
N GLY A 185 1.56 -5.38 15.21
CA GLY A 185 0.63 -5.11 14.09
C GLY A 185 -0.35 -3.96 14.34
N THR A 186 -1.02 -3.93 15.49
CA THR A 186 -1.95 -2.84 15.87
C THR A 186 -1.26 -1.48 15.89
N LYS A 187 -0.02 -1.42 16.38
CA LYS A 187 0.78 -0.19 16.42
C LYS A 187 1.08 0.32 15.01
N TYR A 188 1.47 -0.57 14.10
CA TYR A 188 1.71 -0.20 12.70
C TYR A 188 0.44 0.29 12.00
N GLY A 189 -0.70 -0.35 12.27
CA GLY A 189 -2.01 0.11 11.79
C GLY A 189 -2.34 1.52 12.29
N MET A 190 -2.14 1.79 13.58
CA MET A 190 -2.36 3.13 14.12
C MET A 190 -1.42 4.18 13.52
N ARG A 191 -0.16 3.83 13.26
CA ARG A 191 0.80 4.71 12.61
C ARG A 191 0.40 5.04 11.17
N LEU A 192 -0.12 4.07 10.41
CA LEU A 192 -0.70 4.31 9.07
C LEU A 192 -1.88 5.28 9.13
N ILE A 193 -2.80 5.09 10.08
CA ILE A 193 -3.99 5.94 10.22
C ILE A 193 -3.59 7.39 10.58
N GLN A 194 -2.70 7.56 11.56
CA GLN A 194 -2.22 8.89 11.97
C GLN A 194 -1.50 9.59 10.81
N GLY A 195 -0.57 8.91 10.16
CA GLY A 195 0.13 9.43 8.99
C GLY A 195 -0.81 9.74 7.82
N GLY A 196 -1.82 8.90 7.57
CA GLY A 196 -2.84 9.15 6.55
C GLY A 196 -3.66 10.42 6.82
N ILE A 197 -3.98 10.72 8.07
CA ILE A 197 -4.65 11.97 8.45
C ILE A 197 -3.73 13.17 8.18
N GLU A 198 -2.45 13.08 8.53
CA GLU A 198 -1.46 14.14 8.24
C GLU A 198 -1.33 14.40 6.73
N VAL A 199 -1.34 13.34 5.91
CA VAL A 199 -1.36 13.46 4.45
C VAL A 199 -2.61 14.19 3.96
N LEU A 200 -3.79 13.87 4.48
CA LEU A 200 -5.03 14.57 4.13
C LEU A 200 -4.97 16.06 4.52
N GLU A 201 -4.38 16.38 5.67
CA GLU A 201 -4.16 17.78 6.07
C GLU A 201 -3.23 18.51 5.08
N ASP A 202 -2.18 17.85 4.61
CA ASP A 202 -1.27 18.42 3.62
C ASP A 202 -1.92 18.61 2.25
N PHE A 203 -2.78 17.68 1.83
CA PHE A 203 -3.63 17.86 0.65
C PHE A 203 -4.55 19.09 0.81
N ALA A 204 -5.22 19.24 1.94
CA ALA A 204 -6.10 20.38 2.18
C ALA A 204 -5.35 21.73 2.20
N LYS A 205 -4.11 21.78 2.71
CA LYS A 205 -3.24 22.97 2.64
C LYS A 205 -2.88 23.35 1.21
N GLN A 206 -2.71 22.36 0.33
CA GLN A 206 -2.48 22.54 -1.11
C GLN A 206 -3.78 22.84 -1.89
N GLY A 207 -4.92 22.93 -1.20
CA GLY A 207 -6.22 23.17 -1.82
C GLY A 207 -6.86 21.92 -2.45
N ASN A 208 -6.23 20.75 -2.29
CA ASN A 208 -6.80 19.44 -2.59
C ASN A 208 -7.71 18.98 -1.45
N ILE A 209 -8.83 19.68 -1.26
CA ILE A 209 -9.80 19.36 -0.22
C ILE A 209 -10.48 18.04 -0.61
N VAL A 210 -10.29 17.00 0.20
CA VAL A 210 -10.94 15.70 0.07
C VAL A 210 -12.27 15.73 0.82
N LYS A 211 -13.37 15.47 0.13
CA LYS A 211 -14.69 15.47 0.75
C LYS A 211 -15.00 14.14 1.44
N LYS A 212 -14.70 13.01 0.78
CA LYS A 212 -14.97 11.68 1.31
C LYS A 212 -13.78 10.74 1.22
N LEU A 213 -13.66 9.86 2.20
CA LEU A 213 -12.95 8.59 2.04
C LEU A 213 -13.96 7.50 1.77
N VAL A 214 -13.60 6.59 0.88
CA VAL A 214 -14.40 5.39 0.58
C VAL A 214 -13.51 4.16 0.69
N ALA A 215 -14.06 3.08 1.21
CA ALA A 215 -13.31 1.85 1.43
C ALA A 215 -14.23 0.64 1.28
N THR A 216 -13.62 -0.53 1.18
CA THR A 216 -14.35 -1.79 1.14
C THR A 216 -13.63 -2.87 1.93
N SER A 217 -14.36 -3.84 2.46
CA SER A 217 -13.74 -5.01 3.08
C SER A 217 -14.66 -6.23 3.07
N SER A 218 -14.09 -7.42 2.92
CA SER A 218 -14.76 -8.70 3.11
C SER A 218 -14.24 -9.47 4.32
N VAL A 219 -13.31 -8.88 5.09
CA VAL A 219 -12.67 -9.53 6.24
C VAL A 219 -13.06 -8.84 7.55
N PRO A 220 -13.30 -9.60 8.65
CA PRO A 220 -13.76 -9.03 9.91
C PRO A 220 -12.90 -7.89 10.45
N ASP A 221 -11.57 -8.02 10.40
CA ASP A 221 -10.65 -7.00 10.89
C ASP A 221 -10.81 -5.66 10.13
N GLY A 222 -10.95 -5.72 8.81
CA GLY A 222 -11.12 -4.53 7.97
C GLY A 222 -12.50 -3.88 8.16
N ILE A 223 -13.55 -4.69 8.35
CA ILE A 223 -14.89 -4.22 8.70
C ILE A 223 -14.88 -3.50 10.05
N ASN A 224 -14.26 -4.11 11.06
CA ASN A 224 -14.14 -3.54 12.40
C ASN A 224 -13.29 -2.27 12.40
N LEU A 225 -12.22 -2.23 11.60
CA LEU A 225 -11.40 -1.03 11.41
C LEU A 225 -12.23 0.12 10.83
N CYS A 226 -12.98 -0.11 9.75
CA CYS A 226 -13.82 0.94 9.15
C CYS A 226 -14.86 1.47 10.15
N LYS A 227 -15.52 0.56 10.89
CA LYS A 227 -16.49 0.94 11.95
C LYS A 227 -15.83 1.74 13.07
N GLY A 228 -14.67 1.32 13.55
CA GLY A 228 -13.90 2.02 14.58
C GLY A 228 -13.40 3.39 14.13
N LEU A 229 -13.13 3.55 12.83
CA LEU A 229 -12.81 4.84 12.20
C LEU A 229 -14.05 5.68 11.86
N GLY A 230 -15.24 5.28 12.31
CA GLY A 230 -16.46 6.06 12.11
C GLY A 230 -16.96 6.12 10.67
N PHE A 231 -16.50 5.21 9.80
CA PHE A 231 -17.11 5.08 8.48
C PHE A 231 -18.56 4.61 8.61
N LYS A 232 -19.41 5.19 7.78
CA LYS A 232 -20.77 4.72 7.57
C LYS A 232 -20.74 3.55 6.60
N GLU A 233 -21.29 2.42 7.03
CA GLU A 233 -21.50 1.26 6.18
C GLU A 233 -22.64 1.54 5.19
N LEU A 234 -22.41 1.26 3.91
CA LEU A 234 -23.42 1.33 2.85
C LEU A 234 -24.17 -0.01 2.77
N PRO A 235 -25.43 -0.03 2.27
CA PRO A 235 -26.17 -1.27 2.07
C PRO A 235 -25.36 -2.31 1.29
N LEU A 236 -25.47 -3.58 1.65
CA LEU A 236 -24.87 -4.65 0.87
C LEU A 236 -25.54 -4.74 -0.50
N LEU A 237 -24.74 -5.06 -1.51
CA LEU A 237 -25.25 -5.36 -2.85
C LEU A 237 -25.75 -6.81 -2.87
N PRO A 238 -26.82 -7.13 -3.62
CA PRO A 238 -27.30 -8.50 -3.77
C PRO A 238 -26.17 -9.45 -4.16
N GLY A 239 -26.02 -10.55 -3.41
CA GLY A 239 -24.99 -11.58 -3.69
C GLY A 239 -23.55 -11.19 -3.32
N SER A 240 -23.30 -10.00 -2.78
CA SER A 240 -21.96 -9.58 -2.38
C SER A 240 -21.70 -9.77 -0.89
N ALA A 241 -20.58 -10.42 -0.55
CA ALA A 241 -20.04 -10.48 0.81
C ALA A 241 -19.12 -9.29 1.14
N ARG A 242 -18.97 -8.33 0.22
CA ARG A 242 -18.07 -7.19 0.37
C ARG A 242 -18.83 -6.00 0.93
N HIS A 243 -18.45 -5.60 2.14
CA HIS A 243 -18.94 -4.40 2.78
C HIS A 243 -18.30 -3.17 2.14
N ARG A 244 -19.09 -2.09 2.06
CA ARG A 244 -18.70 -0.82 1.47
C ARG A 244 -18.89 0.28 2.50
N PHE A 245 -17.97 1.22 2.53
CA PHE A 245 -17.89 2.22 3.59
C PHE A 245 -17.65 3.60 3.00
N GLU A 246 -18.29 4.62 3.57
CA GLU A 246 -18.02 6.03 3.29
C GLU A 246 -17.73 6.79 4.59
N LEU A 247 -16.79 7.74 4.55
CA LEU A 247 -16.53 8.69 5.62
C LEU A 247 -16.49 10.10 5.03
N ASP A 248 -17.46 10.93 5.40
CA ASP A 248 -17.49 12.34 5.03
C ASP A 248 -16.53 13.13 5.93
N LEU A 249 -15.43 13.62 5.37
CA LEU A 249 -14.37 14.28 6.14
C LEU A 249 -14.77 15.68 6.62
N GLU A 250 -15.73 16.32 5.96
CA GLU A 250 -16.16 17.67 6.31
C GLU A 250 -17.19 17.68 7.45
N THR A 251 -18.04 16.66 7.51
CA THR A 251 -19.16 16.58 8.46
C THR A 251 -18.95 15.54 9.57
N SER A 252 -17.91 14.71 9.48
CA SER A 252 -17.59 13.75 10.53
C SER A 252 -17.34 14.41 11.89
N ASN A 253 -17.83 13.76 12.96
CA ASN A 253 -17.64 14.19 14.34
C ASN A 253 -16.37 13.62 15.00
N LEU A 254 -15.53 12.90 14.24
CA LEU A 254 -14.32 12.28 14.76
C LEU A 254 -13.32 13.34 15.26
N PRO A 255 -12.85 13.24 16.53
CA PRO A 255 -11.91 14.21 17.09
C PRO A 255 -10.62 14.38 16.27
N HIS A 256 -10.09 13.30 15.72
CA HIS A 256 -8.85 13.32 14.95
C HIS A 256 -8.97 14.03 13.59
N LEU A 257 -10.18 14.31 13.10
CA LEU A 257 -10.40 15.09 11.87
C LEU A 257 -10.59 16.59 12.11
N LYS A 258 -10.63 17.06 13.36
CA LYS A 258 -10.90 18.47 13.67
C LYS A 258 -9.84 19.42 13.10
N LYS A 259 -8.58 19.00 13.08
CA LYS A 259 -7.49 19.78 12.48
C LYS A 259 -7.64 19.88 10.97
N TYR A 260 -7.88 18.76 10.27
CA TYR A 260 -8.24 18.74 8.85
C TYR A 260 -9.41 19.68 8.53
N GLN A 261 -10.53 19.56 9.25
CA GLN A 261 -11.71 20.41 9.06
C GLN A 261 -11.41 21.90 9.29
N GLY A 262 -10.54 22.23 10.25
CA GLY A 262 -10.06 23.58 10.48
C GLY A 262 -9.26 24.14 9.30
N ILE A 263 -8.42 23.33 8.67
CA ILE A 263 -7.67 23.70 7.46
C ILE A 263 -8.65 23.95 6.31
N VAL A 264 -9.61 23.03 6.08
CA VAL A 264 -10.63 23.17 5.03
C VAL A 264 -11.40 24.49 5.14
N LYS A 265 -11.87 24.84 6.35
CA LYS A 265 -12.58 26.11 6.61
C LYS A 265 -11.72 27.32 6.23
N LYS A 266 -10.45 27.36 6.67
CA LYS A 266 -9.52 28.45 6.36
C LYS A 266 -9.26 28.56 4.85
N THR A 267 -9.07 27.44 4.16
CA THR A 267 -8.82 27.41 2.71
C THR A 267 -10.04 27.89 1.92
N LYS A 268 -11.26 27.49 2.31
CA LYS A 268 -12.51 27.94 1.68
C LYS A 268 -12.72 29.46 1.85
N SER A 269 -12.52 30.00 3.05
CA SER A 269 -12.67 31.45 3.30
C SER A 269 -11.71 32.30 2.47
N LYS A 270 -10.44 31.89 2.30
CA LYS A 270 -9.46 32.62 1.48
C LYS A 270 -9.88 32.70 0.00
N LYS A 271 -10.43 31.62 -0.57
CA LYS A 271 -10.92 31.63 -1.97
C LYS A 271 -12.09 32.61 -2.15
N THR A 272 -13.01 32.69 -1.18
CA THR A 272 -14.13 33.63 -1.23
C THR A 272 -13.66 35.08 -1.20
N SER A 273 -12.66 35.41 -0.37
CA SER A 273 -12.13 36.78 -0.29
C SER A 273 -11.42 37.21 -1.58
N ASN A 274 -10.63 36.33 -2.22
CA ASN A 274 -9.94 36.68 -3.46
C ASN A 274 -10.93 36.92 -4.62
N ASN A 275 -11.95 36.07 -4.77
CA ASN A 275 -12.95 36.23 -5.83
C ASN A 275 -13.78 37.53 -5.69
N GLN A 276 -13.94 38.08 -4.48
CA GLN A 276 -14.64 39.36 -4.27
C GLN A 276 -13.80 40.59 -4.61
N VAL A 277 -12.46 40.48 -4.57
CA VAL A 277 -11.55 41.57 -4.94
C VAL A 277 -11.44 41.68 -6.46
N ASP A 278 -11.35 40.55 -7.17
CA ASP A 278 -11.24 40.54 -8.63
C ASP A 278 -12.52 41.04 -9.33
N ASN A 279 -13.70 40.80 -8.75
CA ASN A 279 -14.98 41.29 -9.29
C ASN A 279 -15.25 42.79 -9.08
N LYS A 280 -14.36 43.54 -8.40
CA LYS A 280 -14.49 45.00 -8.21
C LYS A 280 -13.63 45.82 -9.17
N ILE A 281 -12.87 45.18 -10.06
CA ILE A 281 -11.94 45.84 -10.99
C ILE A 281 -12.51 45.90 -12.43
N HIS A 282 -13.77 45.53 -12.63
CA HIS A 282 -14.52 45.67 -13.89
C HIS A 282 -15.73 46.59 -13.70
#